data_AF-A0A2V7WV63-F1
#
_entry.id   AF-A0A2V7WV63-F1
#
_cell.length_a   1.000
_cell.length_b   1.000
_cell.length_c   1.000
_cell.angle_alpha   90.00
_cell.angle_beta   90.00
_cell.angle_gamma   90.00
#
_symmetry.space_group_name_H-M   'P 1'
#
loop_
_entity.id
_entity.type
_entity.pdbx_description
1 polymer ?
#
loop_
_entity_poly.entity_id
_entity_poly.type
_entity_poly.pdbx_seq_one_letter_code
_entity_poly.pdbx_strand_id
1 'polypeptide(L)' 'MRIYLEAREIPFQEHDISVDLESRRLMTETYDSTETPTLVIADEVITGFDPVRLDQYLDSVSSSNPVPES' A
#
# COMPACT_ATOMS: atom_id res chain seq x y z
N MET A 1 0.33 6.07 -7.33
CA MET A 1 -0.04 4.88 -6.56
C MET A 1 -1.17 4.08 -7.23
N ARG A 2 -2.41 4.58 -7.25
CA ARG A 2 -3.58 3.90 -7.84
C ARG A 2 -3.33 3.29 -9.23
N ILE A 3 -3.02 4.14 -10.22
CA ILE A 3 -2.79 3.73 -11.62
C ILE A 3 -1.70 2.64 -11.73
N TYR A 4 -0.67 2.74 -10.88
CA TYR A 4 0.43 1.78 -10.87
C TYR A 4 -0.01 0.41 -10.35
N LEU A 5 -0.80 0.37 -9.27
CA LEU A 5 -1.36 -0.88 -8.74
C LEU A 5 -2.39 -1.49 -9.70
N GLU A 6 -3.22 -0.67 -10.34
CA GLU A 6 -4.16 -1.10 -11.39
C GLU A 6 -3.42 -1.72 -12.58
N ALA A 7 -2.34 -1.09 -13.07
CA ALA A 7 -1.55 -1.59 -14.20
C ALA A 7 -0.82 -2.91 -13.89
N ARG A 8 -0.53 -3.17 -12.60
CA ARG A 8 0.01 -4.44 -12.13
C ARG A 8 -1.06 -5.49 -11.79
N GLU A 9 -2.32 -5.16 -12.00
CA GLU A 9 -3.47 -6.01 -11.66
C GLU A 9 -3.49 -6.46 -10.19
N ILE A 10 -2.92 -5.63 -9.31
CA ILE A 10 -2.91 -5.88 -7.87
C ILE A 10 -4.23 -5.35 -7.30
N PRO A 11 -5.02 -6.17 -6.58
CA PRO A 11 -6.22 -5.68 -5.91
C PRO A 11 -5.85 -4.79 -4.72
N PHE A 12 -6.51 -3.64 -4.58
CA PHE A 12 -6.32 -2.72 -3.46
C PHE A 12 -7.63 -2.01 -3.10
N GLN A 13 -7.66 -1.44 -1.89
CA GLN A 13 -8.71 -0.53 -1.45
C GLN A 13 -8.16 0.89 -1.42
N GLU A 14 -8.84 1.81 -2.11
CA GLU A 14 -8.50 3.24 -2.11
C GLU A 14 -9.34 3.97 -1.06
N HIS A 15 -8.69 4.84 -0.28
CA HIS A 15 -9.33 5.73 0.67
C HIS A 15 -8.99 7.18 0.34
N ASP A 16 -10.02 8.00 0.08
CA ASP A 16 -9.86 9.44 -0.12
C ASP A 16 -9.95 10.17 1.24
N ILE A 17 -8.78 10.49 1.80
CA ILE A 17 -8.66 11.17 3.09
C ILE A 17 -9.19 12.63 3.10
N SER A 18 -9.52 13.19 1.93
CA SER A 18 -10.13 14.52 1.85
C SER A 18 -11.60 14.50 2.28
N VAL A 19 -12.28 13.36 2.12
CA VAL A 19 -13.69 13.16 2.47
C VAL A 19 -13.91 12.11 3.55
N ASP A 20 -12.96 11.19 3.76
CA ASP A 20 -12.99 10.17 4.80
C ASP A 20 -12.06 10.54 5.97
N LEU A 21 -12.67 11.11 7.01
CA LEU A 21 -11.96 11.55 8.22
C LEU A 21 -11.40 10.38 9.03
N GLU A 22 -12.03 9.20 8.99
CA GLU A 22 -11.55 8.03 9.72
C GLU A 22 -10.28 7.50 9.08
N SER A 23 -10.27 7.37 7.74
CA SER A 23 -9.04 6.99 7.01
C SER A 23 -7.93 8.01 7.18
N ARG A 24 -8.26 9.31 7.24
CA ARG A 24 -7.26 10.34 7.54
C ARG A 24 -6.63 10.17 8.92
N ARG A 25 -7.45 9.91 9.95
CA ARG A 25 -6.96 9.66 11.32
C ARG A 25 -6.13 8.39 11.37
N LEU A 26 -6.58 7.31 10.72
CA LEU A 26 -5.82 6.06 10.64
C LEU A 26 -4.43 6.30 10.01
N MET A 27 -4.38 7.04 8.90
CA MET A 27 -3.13 7.42 8.23
C MET A 27 -2.17 8.17 9.16
N THR A 28 -2.65 9.19 9.88
CA THR A 28 -1.78 10.04 10.71
C THR A 28 -1.46 9.46 12.07
N GLU A 29 -2.44 8.83 12.74
CA GLU A 29 -2.33 8.42 14.14
C GLU A 29 -1.84 6.97 14.28
N THR A 30 -2.20 6.08 13.34
CA THR A 30 -1.81 4.66 13.39
C THR A 30 -0.59 4.38 12.53
N TYR A 31 -0.53 4.97 11.33
CA TYR A 31 0.54 4.71 10.38
C TYR A 31 1.66 5.77 10.37
N ASP A 32 1.57 6.79 11.23
CA ASP A 32 2.51 7.93 11.32
C ASP A 32 2.82 8.56 9.95
N SER A 33 1.85 8.52 9.03
CA SER A 33 2.00 9.10 7.70
C SER A 33 1.26 10.41 7.60
N THR A 34 1.95 11.42 7.05
CA THR A 34 1.46 12.80 6.97
C THR A 34 1.24 13.28 5.54
N GLU A 35 1.54 12.45 4.55
CA GLU A 35 1.45 12.80 3.13
C GLU A 35 0.79 11.70 2.30
N THR A 36 0.30 12.09 1.12
CA THR A 36 -0.25 11.17 0.14
C THR A 36 0.64 11.14 -1.11
N PRO A 37 0.74 9.98 -1.79
CA PRO A 37 0.07 8.71 -1.46
C PRO A 37 0.74 7.95 -0.29
N THR A 38 -0.06 7.20 0.46
CA THR A 38 0.40 6.22 1.46
C THR A 38 -0.17 4.85 1.09
N LEU A 39 0.66 3.82 1.09
CA LEU A 39 0.29 2.43 0.83
C LEU A 39 0.61 1.59 2.07
N VAL A 40 -0.36 0.81 2.53
CA VAL A 40 -0.20 -0.10 3.67
C VAL A 40 -0.34 -1.53 3.18
N ILE A 41 0.67 -2.35 3.46
CA ILE A 41 0.71 -3.77 3.08
C ILE A 41 0.99 -4.57 4.35
N ALA A 42 -0.03 -5.26 4.86
CA ALA A 42 0.01 -5.87 6.19
C ALA A 42 0.43 -4.84 7.27
N ASP A 43 1.62 -4.97 7.84
CA ASP A 43 2.17 -4.06 8.86
C ASP A 43 3.17 -3.03 8.30
N GLU A 44 3.47 -3.08 6.99
CA GLU A 44 4.41 -2.15 6.35
C GLU A 44 3.68 -0.92 5.81
N VAL A 45 4.23 0.27 6.12
CA VAL A 45 3.73 1.56 5.62
C VAL A 45 4.74 2.15 4.65
N ILE A 46 4.30 2.39 3.41
CA ILE A 46 5.08 3.01 2.35
C ILE A 46 4.50 4.38 2.05
N THR A 47 5.30 5.43 2.24
CA THR A 47 4.91 6.81 1.96
C THR A 47 5.54 7.32 0.67
N GLY A 48 4.80 8.17 -0.05
CA GLY A 48 5.21 8.70 -1.34
C GLY A 48 5.11 7.68 -2.48
N PHE A 49 5.67 8.02 -3.64
CA PHE A 49 5.65 7.16 -4.82
C PHE A 49 7.01 7.11 -5.51
N ASP A 50 7.66 5.95 -5.43
CA ASP A 50 8.86 5.58 -6.18
C ASP A 50 8.62 4.22 -6.85
N PRO A 51 8.39 4.16 -8.18
CA PRO A 51 8.01 2.93 -8.86
C PRO A 51 9.11 1.86 -8.80
N VAL A 52 10.39 2.24 -8.80
CA VAL A 52 11.50 1.28 -8.77
C VAL A 52 11.58 0.60 -7.41
N ARG A 53 11.41 1.36 -6.33
CA ARG A 53 11.37 0.81 -4.97
C ARG A 53 10.12 -0.05 -4.74
N LEU A 54 8.97 0.39 -5.25
CA LEU A 54 7.74 -0.39 -5.16
C LEU A 54 7.83 -1.70 -5.93
N ASP A 55 8.41 -1.73 -7.12
CA ASP A 55 8.63 -2.97 -7.87
C ASP A 55 9.46 -3.96 -7.06
N GLN A 56 10.61 -3.51 -6.55
CA GLN A 56 11.50 -4.34 -5.74
C GLN A 56 10.81 -4.89 -4.48
N TYR A 57 10.06 -4.03 -3.79
CA TYR A 57 9.32 -4.44 -2.61
C TYR A 57 8.26 -5.48 -2.96
N LEU A 58 7.36 -5.16 -3.90
CA LEU A 58 6.24 -6.02 -4.28
C LEU A 58 6.68 -7.38 -4.83
N ASP A 59 7.77 -7.43 -5.59
CA ASP A 59 8.31 -8.70 -6.12
C ASP A 59 8.92 -9.58 -5.02
N SER A 60 9.47 -8.96 -3.97
CA SER A 60 10.02 -9.68 -2.82
C SER A 60 8.94 -10.32 -1.94
N VAL A 61 7.80 -9.64 -1.74
CA VAL A 61 6.66 -10.17 -0.96
C VAL A 61 5.91 -11.25 -1.74
N SER A 62 5.75 -11.12 -3.06
CA SER A 62 5.10 -12.16 -3.88
C SER A 62 5.87 -13.49 -3.92
N SER A 63 7.19 -13.45 -3.70
CA SER A 63 8.05 -14.64 -3.70
C SER A 63 8.04 -15.42 -2.38
N SER A 64 7.41 -14.87 -1.32
CA SER A 64 7.50 -15.39 0.05
C SER A 64 6.28 -16.18 0.53
N ASN A 65 5.31 -16.50 -0.34
CA ASN A 65 4.13 -17.27 0.05
C ASN A 65 4.31 -18.77 -0.28
N PRO A 66 4.64 -19.65 0.69
CA PRO A 66 4.58 -21.09 0.46
C PRO A 66 3.11 -21.51 0.33
N VAL A 67 2.76 -22.09 -0.81
CA VAL A 67 1.48 -22.80 -1.01
C VAL A 67 1.36 -23.89 0.07
N PRO A 68 0.31 -23.89 0.91
CA PRO A 68 0.00 -25.08 1.69
C PRO A 68 -0.53 -26.15 0.73
N GLU A 69 0.24 -27.21 0.54
CA GLU A 69 -0.18 -28.42 -0.16
C GLU A 69 -1.30 -29.09 0.64
N SER A 70 -2.44 -29.39 0.01
CA SER A 70 -3.51 -30.25 0.55
C SER A 70 -4.21 -30.97 -0.58
#